data_AF-A0AAD9UMK0-F1
#
_entry.id   AF-A0AAD9UMK0-F1
#
_cell.length_a   1.000
_cell.length_b   1.000
_cell.length_c   1.000
_cell.angle_alpha   90.00
_cell.angle_beta   90.00
_cell.angle_gamma   90.00
#
_symmetry.space_group_name_H-M   'P 1'
#
loop_
_entity.id
_entity.type
_entity.pdbx_description
1 polymer ?
#
loop_
_entity_poly.entity_id
_entity_poly.type
_entity_poly.pdbx_seq_one_letter_code
_entity_poly.pdbx_strand_id
1 'polypeptide(L)'
;MNSGYPIRGVAKPPTFTIPSISYSKEIRFSPADCIKYLVVLISDLHHPLHFDFKGKDSVSILPVNLESHPEMKQLSLNKLGTARPMFSLFLRKIFIPEYVKHNEEAWYGAWTNVELLGSRYVVESEAFNRNTWSSFEIWGSETANLICSSLLDEKTDIGKDKSGRYIVYNDNLAARLAYIMRVQIMLAGVRVAIVLNYVLSHREIGYDENTGLLIDIDPASLWTWEDYLLFPAALLLFGFFYGMIYIVYRVLKEAFQEYKTKKDDVSVTTTHNRNEYEAFSEM
;
A
#
# COMPACT_ATOMS: atom_id res chain seq x y z
N MET A 1 19.47 7.34 9.80
CA MET A 1 18.01 7.59 9.78
C MET A 1 17.30 6.27 10.09
N ASN A 2 17.04 6.00 11.38
CA ASN A 2 16.27 4.82 11.80
C ASN A 2 14.83 5.26 12.07
N SER A 3 13.97 5.20 11.05
CA SER A 3 12.53 5.47 11.18
C SER A 3 11.67 4.35 10.60
N GLY A 4 12.16 3.11 10.67
CA GLY A 4 11.33 1.94 10.48
C GLY A 4 10.66 1.59 11.81
N TYR A 5 9.45 2.08 12.06
CA TYR A 5 8.65 1.49 13.13
C TYR A 5 8.30 0.05 12.74
N PRO A 6 8.54 -0.96 13.61
CA PRO A 6 8.03 -2.29 13.36
C PRO A 6 6.49 -2.22 13.37
N ILE A 7 5.86 -2.58 12.26
CA ILE A 7 4.39 -2.63 12.15
C ILE A 7 3.88 -3.80 13.00
N ARG A 8 3.69 -3.56 14.31
CA ARG A 8 3.02 -4.50 15.22
C ARG A 8 1.51 -4.39 14.97
N GLY A 9 0.88 -5.48 14.53
CA GLY A 9 -0.58 -5.61 14.59
C GLY A 9 -1.34 -5.90 13.29
N VAL A 10 -0.68 -6.22 12.16
CA VAL A 10 -1.43 -6.69 10.98
C VAL A 10 -1.86 -8.14 11.20
N ALA A 11 -3.11 -8.32 11.64
CA ALA A 11 -3.76 -9.62 11.79
C ALA A 11 -3.94 -10.25 10.40
N LYS A 12 -2.90 -10.96 9.95
CA LYS A 12 -2.71 -11.55 8.61
C LYS A 12 -2.70 -10.50 7.48
N PRO A 13 -1.62 -10.41 6.68
CA PRO A 13 -1.69 -9.64 5.44
C PRO A 13 -2.82 -10.23 4.58
N PRO A 14 -3.60 -9.40 3.88
CA PRO A 14 -4.61 -9.91 2.96
C PRO A 14 -3.93 -10.89 2.01
N THR A 15 -4.45 -12.12 1.94
CA THR A 15 -4.00 -13.14 0.99
C THR A 15 -4.28 -12.63 -0.42
N PHE A 16 -3.32 -11.90 -0.96
CA PHE A 16 -3.29 -11.56 -2.37
C PHE A 16 -2.94 -12.85 -3.11
N THR A 17 -3.93 -13.48 -3.72
CA THR A 17 -3.68 -14.47 -4.77
C THR A 17 -2.99 -13.74 -5.91
N ILE A 18 -1.67 -13.87 -5.98
CA ILE A 18 -0.89 -13.42 -7.12
C ILE A 18 -1.53 -14.09 -8.35
N PRO A 19 -2.12 -13.32 -9.28
CA PRO A 19 -2.63 -13.93 -10.50
C PRO A 19 -1.48 -14.68 -11.16
N SER A 20 -1.73 -15.92 -11.58
CA SER A 20 -0.74 -16.72 -12.29
C SER A 20 -0.43 -16.02 -13.61
N ILE A 21 0.61 -15.17 -13.63
CA ILE A 21 1.18 -14.61 -14.84
C ILE A 21 2.02 -15.72 -15.46
N SER A 22 1.37 -16.57 -16.26
CA SER A 22 2.05 -17.59 -17.04
C SER A 22 2.62 -16.94 -18.30
N TYR A 23 3.93 -16.73 -18.33
CA TYR A 23 4.61 -16.39 -19.56
C TYR A 23 4.70 -17.65 -20.43
N SER A 24 4.59 -17.50 -21.75
CA SER A 24 4.66 -18.63 -22.71
C SER A 24 5.99 -19.37 -22.70
N LYS A 25 6.98 -18.86 -21.97
CA LYS A 25 8.29 -19.46 -21.71
C LYS A 25 8.57 -19.36 -20.21
N GLU A 26 9.44 -20.23 -19.70
CA GLU A 26 9.98 -20.12 -18.35
C GLU A 26 10.86 -18.87 -18.21
N ILE A 27 10.23 -17.70 -18.10
CA ILE A 27 10.91 -16.43 -17.88
C ILE A 27 11.14 -16.28 -16.38
N ARG A 28 12.41 -16.22 -15.98
CA ARG A 28 12.81 -15.83 -14.63
C ARG A 28 13.15 -14.34 -14.64
N PHE A 29 12.57 -13.59 -13.71
CA PHE A 29 12.90 -12.17 -13.53
C PHE A 29 14.07 -12.01 -12.57
N SER A 30 15.08 -11.24 -12.97
CA SER A 30 16.09 -10.77 -12.02
C SER A 30 15.50 -9.68 -11.12
N PRO A 31 16.10 -9.39 -9.95
CA PRO A 31 15.70 -8.24 -9.14
C PRO A 31 15.72 -6.91 -9.93
N ALA A 32 16.67 -6.75 -10.86
CA ALA A 32 16.73 -5.57 -11.72
C ALA A 32 15.53 -5.50 -12.66
N ASP A 33 15.06 -6.63 -13.19
CA ASP A 33 13.87 -6.65 -14.03
C ASP A 33 12.62 -6.32 -13.22
N CYS A 34 12.50 -6.85 -12.00
CA CYS A 34 11.40 -6.50 -11.10
C CYS A 34 11.35 -4.99 -10.80
N ILE A 35 12.50 -4.33 -10.58
CA ILE A 35 12.56 -2.88 -10.38
C ILE A 35 12.13 -2.14 -11.65
N LYS A 36 12.60 -2.56 -12.84
CA LYS A 36 12.17 -1.95 -14.11
C LYS A 36 10.66 -2.06 -14.29
N TYR A 37 10.08 -3.23 -14.04
CA TYR A 37 8.63 -3.42 -14.10
C TYR A 37 7.91 -2.55 -13.07
N LEU A 38 8.40 -2.48 -11.84
CA LEU A 38 7.79 -1.65 -10.80
C LEU A 38 7.73 -0.18 -11.22
N VAL A 39 8.84 0.37 -11.70
CA VAL A 39 8.92 1.77 -12.14
C VAL A 39 7.96 2.02 -13.31
N VAL A 40 7.97 1.13 -14.31
CA VAL A 40 7.10 1.28 -15.50
C VAL A 40 5.63 1.15 -15.11
N LEU A 41 5.24 0.12 -14.35
CA LEU A 41 3.85 -0.13 -14.00
C LEU A 41 3.27 0.95 -13.09
N ILE A 42 4.05 1.46 -12.13
CA ILE A 42 3.61 2.61 -11.32
C ILE A 42 3.51 3.86 -12.19
N SER A 43 4.42 4.08 -13.14
CA SER A 43 4.31 5.20 -14.07
C SER A 43 3.05 5.10 -14.94
N ASP A 44 2.76 3.91 -15.45
CA ASP A 44 1.57 3.62 -16.26
C ASP A 44 0.28 3.76 -15.46
N LEU A 45 0.29 3.41 -14.17
CA LEU A 45 -0.82 3.62 -13.24
C LEU A 45 -1.22 5.10 -13.09
N HIS A 46 -0.32 6.03 -13.40
CA HIS A 46 -0.55 7.47 -13.32
C HIS A 46 -0.82 8.10 -14.69
N HIS A 47 -0.81 7.34 -15.78
CA HIS A 47 -1.19 7.85 -17.09
C HIS A 47 -2.71 7.77 -17.25
N PRO A 48 -3.46 8.90 -17.32
CA PRO A 48 -4.92 8.88 -17.31
C PRO A 48 -5.51 7.95 -18.37
N LEU A 49 -5.01 8.02 -19.60
CA LEU A 49 -5.56 7.22 -20.71
C LEU A 49 -5.37 5.69 -20.57
N HIS A 50 -4.59 5.20 -19.61
CA HIS A 50 -4.54 3.76 -19.33
C HIS A 50 -5.80 3.25 -18.61
N PHE A 51 -6.60 4.15 -18.05
CA PHE A 51 -7.90 3.88 -17.46
C PHE A 51 -9.08 4.32 -18.35
N ASP A 52 -8.81 4.61 -19.62
CA ASP A 52 -9.84 5.03 -20.56
C ASP A 52 -10.81 3.87 -20.88
N PHE A 53 -12.04 4.23 -21.27
CA PHE A 53 -13.01 3.28 -21.74
C PHE A 53 -12.56 2.62 -23.05
N LYS A 54 -13.10 1.44 -23.35
CA LYS A 54 -12.89 0.77 -24.64
C LYS A 54 -14.02 1.13 -25.60
N GLY A 55 -13.70 1.19 -26.89
CA GLY A 55 -14.70 1.37 -27.94
C GLY A 55 -15.14 2.83 -28.10
N LYS A 56 -16.44 3.06 -28.33
CA LYS A 56 -16.98 4.36 -28.76
C LYS A 56 -16.90 5.47 -27.70
N ASP A 57 -16.80 5.07 -26.44
CA ASP A 57 -16.74 6.00 -25.31
C ASP A 57 -15.30 6.37 -24.93
N SER A 58 -14.31 5.76 -25.60
CA SER A 58 -12.89 6.08 -25.42
C SER A 58 -12.59 7.52 -25.87
N VAL A 59 -11.96 8.29 -24.99
CA VAL A 59 -11.42 9.61 -25.36
C VAL A 59 -10.11 9.50 -26.14
N SER A 60 -9.37 8.40 -25.96
CA SER A 60 -8.06 8.12 -26.57
C SER A 60 -8.10 8.03 -28.10
N ILE A 61 -9.25 7.62 -28.66
CA ILE A 61 -9.46 7.45 -30.10
C ILE A 61 -10.03 8.71 -30.76
N LEU A 62 -10.45 9.72 -29.97
CA LEU A 62 -11.01 10.93 -30.53
C LEU A 62 -9.93 11.69 -31.31
N PRO A 63 -10.21 12.14 -32.54
CA PRO A 63 -9.29 12.97 -33.29
C PRO A 63 -9.18 14.35 -32.64
N VAL A 64 -7.97 14.90 -32.62
CA VAL A 64 -7.70 16.25 -32.11
C VAL A 64 -7.75 17.25 -33.26
N ASN A 65 -8.56 18.30 -33.14
CA ASN A 65 -8.56 19.43 -34.05
C ASN A 65 -7.52 20.46 -33.61
N LEU A 66 -6.50 20.66 -34.44
CA LEU A 66 -5.38 21.58 -34.24
C LEU A 66 -5.47 22.85 -35.10
N GLU A 67 -6.64 23.18 -35.66
CA GLU A 67 -6.81 24.32 -36.57
C GLU A 67 -6.44 25.67 -35.94
N SER A 68 -6.65 25.82 -34.63
CA SER A 68 -6.29 27.01 -33.84
C SER A 68 -4.79 27.14 -33.55
N HIS A 69 -3.99 26.08 -33.78
CA HIS A 69 -2.58 25.98 -33.39
C HIS A 69 -1.72 25.47 -34.56
N PRO A 70 -1.36 26.35 -35.52
CA PRO A 70 -0.65 25.97 -36.74
C PRO A 70 0.69 25.25 -36.48
N GLU A 71 1.41 25.64 -35.42
CA GLU A 71 2.66 25.02 -35.00
C GLU A 71 2.47 23.56 -34.57
N MET A 72 1.44 23.27 -33.76
CA MET A 72 1.11 21.91 -33.35
C MET A 72 0.59 21.08 -34.52
N LYS A 73 -0.18 21.70 -35.42
CA LYS A 73 -0.64 21.05 -36.66
C LYS A 73 0.51 20.66 -37.57
N GLN A 74 1.47 21.54 -37.79
CA GLN A 74 2.67 21.25 -38.60
C GLN A 74 3.51 20.15 -37.97
N LEU A 75 3.69 20.19 -36.65
CA LEU A 75 4.40 19.15 -35.93
C LEU A 75 3.71 17.79 -36.04
N SER A 76 2.37 17.77 -35.97
CA SER A 76 1.58 16.56 -36.17
C SER A 76 1.74 15.97 -37.56
N LEU A 77 1.73 16.81 -38.60
CA LEU A 77 1.98 16.37 -39.97
C LEU A 77 3.39 15.78 -40.11
N ASN A 78 4.39 16.43 -39.53
CA ASN A 78 5.78 15.97 -39.62
C ASN A 78 6.02 14.66 -38.87
N LYS A 79 5.47 14.50 -37.65
CA LYS A 79 5.72 13.35 -36.78
C LYS A 79 4.78 12.17 -37.04
N LEU A 80 3.52 12.44 -37.39
CA LEU A 80 2.45 11.42 -37.50
C LEU A 80 1.83 11.33 -38.89
N GLY A 81 2.18 12.22 -39.84
CA GLY A 81 1.61 12.21 -41.19
C GLY A 81 0.15 12.64 -41.26
N THR A 82 -0.41 13.23 -40.20
CA THR A 82 -1.82 13.66 -40.15
C THR A 82 -1.97 14.97 -39.40
N ALA A 83 -2.91 15.81 -39.84
CA ALA A 83 -3.30 17.05 -39.15
C ALA A 83 -4.35 16.83 -38.05
N ARG A 84 -4.96 15.64 -37.98
CA ARG A 84 -5.97 15.28 -36.98
C ARG A 84 -5.59 13.94 -36.31
N PRO A 85 -4.55 13.94 -35.46
CA PRO A 85 -4.10 12.74 -34.78
C PRO A 85 -5.14 12.27 -33.74
N MET A 86 -5.17 10.97 -33.45
CA MET A 86 -5.90 10.47 -32.27
C MET A 86 -5.30 11.04 -31.00
N PHE A 87 -6.14 11.34 -30.00
CA PHE A 87 -5.73 11.99 -28.76
C PHE A 87 -4.59 11.28 -28.02
N SER A 88 -4.65 9.94 -27.96
CA SER A 88 -3.57 9.12 -27.38
C SER A 88 -2.22 9.32 -28.08
N LEU A 89 -2.21 9.35 -29.41
CA LEU A 89 -0.99 9.59 -30.19
C LEU A 89 -0.53 11.04 -30.09
N PHE A 90 -1.46 11.98 -30.07
CA PHE A 90 -1.18 13.39 -29.87
C PHE A 90 -0.47 13.62 -28.54
N LEU A 91 -1.03 13.12 -27.42
CA LEU A 91 -0.42 13.26 -26.11
C LEU A 91 0.98 12.62 -26.06
N ARG A 92 1.11 11.36 -26.51
CA ARG A 92 2.35 10.59 -26.38
C ARG A 92 3.48 11.06 -27.31
N LYS A 93 3.17 11.47 -28.53
CA LYS A 93 4.17 11.71 -29.59
C LYS A 93 4.38 13.20 -29.89
N ILE A 94 3.44 14.05 -29.52
CA ILE A 94 3.47 15.48 -29.83
C ILE A 94 3.49 16.29 -28.54
N PHE A 95 2.38 16.32 -27.80
CA PHE A 95 2.20 17.25 -26.69
C PHE A 95 3.21 17.05 -25.55
N ILE A 96 3.33 15.84 -24.98
CA ILE A 96 4.25 15.60 -23.86
C ILE A 96 5.71 15.84 -24.27
N PRO A 97 6.22 15.32 -25.40
CA PRO A 97 7.59 15.62 -25.83
C PRO A 97 7.88 17.11 -26.00
N GLU A 98 6.98 17.89 -26.63
CA GLU A 98 7.19 19.33 -26.76
C GLU A 98 7.08 20.06 -25.43
N TYR A 99 6.15 19.63 -24.56
CA TYR A 99 6.03 20.17 -23.22
C TYR A 99 7.30 19.96 -22.40
N VAL A 100 7.89 18.75 -22.46
CA VAL A 100 9.17 18.45 -21.81
C VAL A 100 10.28 19.31 -22.38
N LYS A 101 10.39 19.40 -23.71
CA LYS A 101 11.41 20.20 -24.40
C LYS A 101 11.35 21.69 -24.04
N HIS A 102 10.15 22.25 -23.89
CA HIS A 102 9.99 23.67 -23.53
C HIS A 102 10.17 23.95 -22.04
N ASN A 103 10.16 22.91 -21.20
CA ASN A 103 10.27 23.02 -19.75
C ASN A 103 11.46 22.21 -19.22
N GLU A 104 12.51 22.01 -20.02
CA GLU A 104 13.65 21.14 -19.68
C GLU A 104 14.27 21.49 -18.33
N GLU A 105 14.50 22.77 -18.06
CA GLU A 105 15.04 23.26 -16.78
C GLU A 105 14.16 22.87 -15.58
N ALA A 106 12.83 22.88 -15.77
CA ALA A 106 11.92 22.45 -14.74
C ALA A 106 12.02 20.94 -14.50
N TRP A 107 12.28 20.13 -15.52
CA TRP A 107 12.36 18.66 -15.39
C TRP A 107 13.70 18.19 -14.85
N TYR A 108 14.81 18.77 -15.30
CA TYR A 108 16.14 18.47 -14.78
C TYR A 108 16.33 19.06 -13.37
N GLY A 109 15.67 20.18 -13.06
CA GLY A 109 15.65 20.78 -11.73
C GLY A 109 14.65 20.13 -10.75
N ALA A 110 13.45 19.71 -11.19
CA ALA A 110 12.41 19.16 -10.31
C ALA A 110 12.77 17.83 -9.64
N TRP A 111 13.77 17.10 -10.13
CA TRP A 111 14.37 15.97 -9.40
C TRP A 111 14.90 16.39 -8.02
N THR A 112 15.24 17.66 -7.82
CA THR A 112 15.65 18.22 -6.52
C THR A 112 14.50 18.84 -5.72
N ASN A 113 13.31 18.97 -6.30
CA ASN A 113 12.18 19.68 -5.70
C ASN A 113 11.09 18.72 -5.19
N VAL A 114 11.54 17.70 -4.45
CA VAL A 114 10.66 16.86 -3.61
C VAL A 114 9.85 17.73 -2.63
N GLU A 115 10.33 18.94 -2.31
CA GLU A 115 9.62 19.97 -1.55
C GLU A 115 8.29 20.41 -2.19
N LEU A 116 8.12 20.36 -3.52
CA LEU A 116 6.84 20.70 -4.15
C LEU A 116 5.71 19.73 -3.73
N LEU A 117 6.09 18.50 -3.37
CA LEU A 117 5.21 17.50 -2.78
C LEU A 117 5.38 17.39 -1.25
N GLY A 118 6.15 18.27 -0.61
CA GLY A 118 6.62 18.21 0.78
C GLY A 118 5.78 17.35 1.73
N SER A 119 4.67 17.88 2.25
CA SER A 119 3.77 17.14 3.16
C SER A 119 3.00 16.00 2.47
N ARG A 120 2.80 16.07 1.16
CA ARG A 120 2.11 15.04 0.38
C ARG A 120 2.90 13.72 0.37
N TYR A 121 4.23 13.77 0.30
CA TYR A 121 5.06 12.56 0.40
C TYR A 121 4.80 11.84 1.73
N VAL A 122 4.79 12.57 2.84
CA VAL A 122 4.55 12.00 4.19
C VAL A 122 3.16 11.37 4.25
N VAL A 123 2.13 12.08 3.79
CA VAL A 123 0.75 11.58 3.78
C VAL A 123 0.60 10.32 2.92
N GLU A 124 1.17 10.31 1.71
CA GLU A 124 1.14 9.15 0.82
C GLU A 124 1.93 7.97 1.40
N SER A 125 3.08 8.24 2.02
CA SER A 125 3.91 7.21 2.66
C SER A 125 3.19 6.58 3.84
N GLU A 126 2.54 7.36 4.70
CA GLU A 126 1.75 6.85 5.80
C GLU A 126 0.53 6.06 5.32
N ALA A 127 -0.17 6.57 4.30
CA ALA A 127 -1.29 5.87 3.69
C ALA A 127 -0.86 4.52 3.10
N PHE A 128 0.29 4.48 2.41
CA PHE A 128 0.88 3.26 1.89
C PHE A 128 1.29 2.30 3.01
N ASN A 129 1.89 2.78 4.09
CA ASN A 129 2.25 1.90 5.21
C ASN A 129 1.03 1.26 5.89
N ARG A 130 -0.13 1.94 5.90
CA ARG A 130 -1.38 1.40 6.46
C ARG A 130 -2.09 0.42 5.51
N ASN A 131 -2.11 0.72 4.23
CA ASN A 131 -2.95 0.04 3.23
C ASN A 131 -2.16 -0.95 2.35
N THR A 132 -0.87 -0.70 2.20
CA THR A 132 0.10 -1.47 1.41
C THR A 132 -0.40 -1.72 -0.01
N TRP A 133 -0.88 -2.92 -0.30
CA TRP A 133 -1.29 -3.33 -1.63
C TRP A 133 -2.59 -2.69 -2.11
N SER A 134 -3.52 -2.37 -1.20
CA SER A 134 -4.76 -1.68 -1.58
C SER A 134 -4.53 -0.23 -2.02
N SER A 135 -3.36 0.35 -1.74
CA SER A 135 -2.98 1.66 -2.26
C SER A 135 -2.92 1.69 -3.79
N PHE A 136 -2.57 0.59 -4.46
CA PHE A 136 -2.53 0.57 -5.93
C PHE A 136 -3.92 0.77 -6.55
N GLU A 137 -4.96 0.16 -5.96
CA GLU A 137 -6.36 0.34 -6.39
C GLU A 137 -6.87 1.76 -6.11
N ILE A 138 -6.46 2.34 -4.97
CA ILE A 138 -6.77 3.74 -4.63
C ILE A 138 -6.14 4.66 -5.67
N TRP A 139 -4.85 4.50 -5.97
CA TRP A 139 -4.13 5.30 -6.96
C TRP A 139 -4.70 5.13 -8.37
N GLY A 140 -5.06 3.90 -8.76
CA GLY A 140 -5.72 3.65 -10.03
C GLY A 140 -7.08 4.34 -10.13
N SER A 141 -7.87 4.31 -9.06
CA SER A 141 -9.16 4.99 -8.98
C SER A 141 -9.01 6.52 -9.06
N GLU A 142 -8.02 7.08 -8.38
CA GLU A 142 -7.67 8.51 -8.47
C GLU A 142 -7.32 8.90 -9.91
N THR A 143 -6.47 8.12 -10.58
CA THR A 143 -6.08 8.36 -11.98
C THR A 143 -7.28 8.23 -12.92
N ALA A 144 -8.11 7.20 -12.75
CA ALA A 144 -9.31 6.99 -13.56
C ALA A 144 -10.30 8.16 -13.45
N ASN A 145 -10.48 8.70 -12.24
CA ASN A 145 -11.35 9.85 -12.00
C ASN A 145 -10.90 11.11 -12.75
N LEU A 146 -9.61 11.24 -13.11
CA LEU A 146 -9.14 12.37 -13.90
C LEU A 146 -9.77 12.41 -15.29
N ILE A 147 -9.96 11.25 -15.93
CA ILE A 147 -10.60 11.19 -17.26
C ILE A 147 -12.01 11.77 -17.20
N CYS A 148 -12.78 11.37 -16.18
CA CYS A 148 -14.19 11.76 -16.05
C CYS A 148 -14.38 13.21 -15.56
N SER A 149 -13.48 13.73 -14.72
CA SER A 149 -13.69 15.00 -14.01
C SER A 149 -12.84 16.17 -14.49
N SER A 150 -11.64 15.90 -14.98
CA SER A 150 -10.57 16.91 -15.02
C SER A 150 -9.84 16.98 -16.36
N LEU A 151 -9.70 15.88 -17.09
CA LEU A 151 -8.85 15.80 -18.28
C LEU A 151 -9.42 16.61 -19.45
N LEU A 152 -10.72 16.52 -19.67
CA LEU A 152 -11.46 17.20 -20.73
C LEU A 152 -12.74 17.80 -20.14
N ASP A 153 -13.06 19.03 -20.51
CA ASP A 153 -14.38 19.61 -20.27
C ASP A 153 -15.28 19.36 -21.49
N GLU A 154 -16.34 18.59 -21.29
CA GLU A 154 -17.30 18.20 -22.33
C GLU A 154 -17.90 19.40 -23.08
N LYS A 155 -18.01 20.57 -22.44
CA LYS A 155 -18.62 21.76 -23.04
C LYS A 155 -17.68 22.53 -23.94
N THR A 156 -16.39 22.54 -23.61
CA THR A 156 -15.39 23.42 -24.24
C THR A 156 -14.38 22.66 -25.09
N ASP A 157 -14.05 21.44 -24.70
CA ASP A 157 -12.99 20.64 -25.32
C ASP A 157 -13.54 19.58 -26.27
N ILE A 158 -14.86 19.30 -26.28
CA ILE A 158 -15.47 18.32 -27.18
C ILE A 158 -16.34 19.00 -28.25
N GLY A 159 -15.91 18.86 -29.50
CA GLY A 159 -16.67 19.25 -30.68
C GLY A 159 -17.41 18.06 -31.30
N LYS A 160 -18.43 18.34 -32.11
CA LYS A 160 -19.15 17.34 -32.91
C LYS A 160 -19.31 17.82 -34.34
N ASP A 161 -18.88 17.01 -35.30
CA ASP A 161 -19.10 17.25 -36.73
C ASP A 161 -19.79 16.04 -37.39
N LYS A 162 -19.89 16.05 -38.72
CA LYS A 162 -20.48 14.95 -39.51
C LYS A 162 -19.64 13.65 -39.41
N SER A 163 -18.37 13.75 -39.06
CA SER A 163 -17.41 12.63 -38.95
C SER A 163 -17.39 12.03 -37.55
N GLY A 164 -17.92 12.73 -36.55
CA GLY A 164 -18.08 12.23 -35.18
C GLY A 164 -17.74 13.27 -34.12
N ARG A 165 -17.39 12.79 -32.93
CA ARG A 165 -16.83 13.63 -31.85
C ARG A 165 -15.35 13.85 -32.11
N TYR A 166 -14.85 15.03 -31.76
CA TYR A 166 -13.43 15.38 -31.83
C TYR A 166 -13.06 16.28 -30.66
N ILE A 167 -11.78 16.35 -30.34
CA ILE A 167 -11.26 17.21 -29.28
C ILE A 167 -10.84 18.55 -29.90
N VAL A 168 -11.35 19.66 -29.37
CA VAL A 168 -10.95 21.01 -29.76
C VAL A 168 -9.70 21.37 -28.97
N TYR A 169 -8.55 21.48 -29.64
CA TYR A 169 -7.34 21.94 -28.98
C TYR A 169 -7.37 23.47 -28.84
N ASN A 170 -7.24 23.95 -27.61
CA ASN A 170 -7.22 25.36 -27.26
C ASN A 170 -6.21 25.60 -26.13
N ASP A 171 -5.86 26.86 -25.85
CA ASP A 171 -4.87 27.21 -24.81
C ASP A 171 -5.27 26.72 -23.42
N ASN A 172 -6.58 26.73 -23.10
CA ASN A 172 -7.08 26.25 -21.82
C ASN A 172 -6.88 24.74 -21.67
N LEU A 173 -7.15 23.97 -22.73
CA LEU A 173 -6.88 22.54 -22.77
C LEU A 173 -5.38 22.27 -22.68
N ALA A 174 -4.55 23.04 -23.39
CA ALA A 174 -3.09 22.92 -23.32
C ALA A 174 -2.57 23.14 -21.89
N ALA A 175 -2.99 24.21 -21.22
CA ALA A 175 -2.61 24.51 -19.84
C ALA A 175 -3.08 23.43 -18.85
N ARG A 176 -4.32 22.94 -19.03
CA ARG A 176 -4.89 21.88 -18.19
C ARG A 176 -4.15 20.56 -18.36
N LEU A 177 -3.89 20.15 -19.60
CA LEU A 177 -3.10 18.95 -19.91
C LEU A 177 -1.70 19.05 -19.33
N ALA A 178 -1.03 20.19 -19.50
CA ALA A 178 0.28 20.44 -18.92
C ALA A 178 0.28 20.26 -17.40
N TYR A 179 -0.68 20.87 -16.70
CA TYR A 179 -0.82 20.77 -15.26
C TYR A 179 -1.07 19.32 -14.80
N ILE A 180 -2.07 18.65 -15.38
CA ILE A 180 -2.44 17.28 -14.99
C ILE A 180 -1.27 16.31 -15.23
N MET A 181 -0.67 16.36 -16.42
CA MET A 181 0.45 15.46 -16.76
C MET A 181 1.64 15.70 -15.84
N ARG A 182 1.98 16.96 -15.55
CA ARG A 182 3.06 17.29 -14.62
C ARG A 182 2.79 16.73 -13.22
N VAL A 183 1.60 16.93 -12.68
CA VAL A 183 1.22 16.40 -11.36
C VAL A 183 1.28 14.87 -11.34
N GLN A 184 0.75 14.21 -12.37
CA GLN A 184 0.77 12.74 -12.47
C GLN A 184 2.19 12.17 -12.56
N ILE A 185 3.08 12.80 -13.33
CA ILE A 185 4.49 12.39 -13.42
C ILE A 185 5.17 12.52 -12.05
N MET A 186 4.94 13.62 -11.31
CA MET A 186 5.52 13.80 -9.98
C MET A 186 4.96 12.79 -8.96
N LEU A 187 3.65 12.53 -8.98
CA LEU A 187 3.01 11.54 -8.11
C LEU A 187 3.54 10.12 -8.38
N ALA A 188 3.72 9.75 -9.65
CA ALA A 188 4.31 8.49 -10.04
C ALA A 188 5.71 8.32 -9.42
N GLY A 189 6.57 9.34 -9.54
CA GLY A 189 7.91 9.33 -8.94
C GLY A 189 7.89 9.16 -7.42
N VAL A 190 7.02 9.89 -6.72
CA VAL A 190 6.87 9.76 -5.26
C VAL A 190 6.38 8.37 -4.86
N ARG A 191 5.40 7.82 -5.56
CA ARG A 191 4.84 6.50 -5.24
C ARG A 191 5.82 5.37 -5.57
N VAL A 192 6.62 5.51 -6.62
CA VAL A 192 7.78 4.61 -6.87
C VAL A 192 8.74 4.64 -5.67
N ALA A 193 9.12 5.82 -5.19
CA ALA A 193 10.04 5.94 -4.05
C ALA A 193 9.45 5.34 -2.77
N ILE A 194 8.16 5.58 -2.48
CA ILE A 194 7.47 4.99 -1.31
C ILE A 194 7.49 3.46 -1.38
N VAL A 195 7.12 2.88 -2.53
CA VAL A 195 7.07 1.42 -2.68
C VAL A 195 8.47 0.82 -2.59
N LEU A 196 9.47 1.42 -3.23
CA LEU A 196 10.85 0.96 -3.15
C LEU A 196 11.40 1.04 -1.72
N ASN A 197 11.15 2.15 -1.01
CA ASN A 197 11.55 2.31 0.39
C ASN A 197 10.90 1.24 1.26
N TYR A 198 9.61 0.95 1.05
CA TYR A 198 8.91 -0.12 1.76
C TYR A 198 9.51 -1.50 1.45
N VAL A 199 9.79 -1.82 0.19
CA VAL A 199 10.40 -3.11 -0.20
C VAL A 199 11.80 -3.27 0.39
N LEU A 200 12.60 -2.20 0.37
CA LEU A 200 13.97 -2.22 0.91
C LEU A 200 14.00 -2.23 2.44
N SER A 201 13.02 -1.63 3.11
CA SER A 201 12.94 -1.64 4.58
C SER A 201 12.50 -2.99 5.16
N HIS A 202 11.81 -3.81 4.39
CA HIS A 202 11.37 -5.17 4.78
C HIS A 202 12.38 -6.25 4.38
N ARG A 203 13.45 -5.88 3.68
CA ARG A 203 14.58 -6.76 3.45
C ARG A 203 15.52 -6.56 4.63
N GLU A 204 15.73 -7.59 5.45
CA GLU A 204 16.82 -7.61 6.42
C GLU A 204 18.13 -7.58 5.62
N ILE A 205 18.61 -6.38 5.36
CA ILE A 205 19.91 -6.17 4.78
C ILE A 205 20.73 -5.49 5.85
N GLY A 206 21.55 -6.27 6.56
CA GLY A 206 22.66 -5.67 7.28
C GLY A 206 23.57 -5.03 6.25
N TYR A 207 23.95 -3.77 6.46
CA TYR A 207 25.00 -3.12 5.69
C TYR A 207 26.10 -2.71 6.66
N ASP A 208 27.34 -2.94 6.27
CA ASP A 208 28.48 -2.36 6.99
C ASP A 208 28.65 -0.92 6.51
N GLU A 209 28.39 0.03 7.40
CA GLU A 209 28.44 1.48 7.13
C GLU A 209 29.80 1.95 6.60
N ASN A 210 30.88 1.20 6.85
CA ASN A 210 32.22 1.56 6.41
C ASN A 210 32.57 1.06 5.00
N THR A 211 31.97 -0.05 4.57
CA THR A 211 32.33 -0.72 3.31
C THR A 211 31.22 -0.68 2.27
N GLY A 212 29.98 -0.36 2.66
CA GLY A 212 28.82 -0.32 1.77
C GLY A 212 28.41 -1.69 1.22
N LEU A 213 28.98 -2.77 1.76
CA LEU A 213 28.71 -4.14 1.35
C LEU A 213 27.57 -4.74 2.17
N LEU A 214 26.85 -5.67 1.54
CA LEU A 214 25.81 -6.47 2.16
C LEU A 214 26.43 -7.39 3.21
N ILE A 215 25.97 -7.29 4.46
CA ILE A 215 26.24 -8.27 5.51
C ILE A 215 25.26 -9.41 5.29
N ASP A 216 25.77 -10.56 4.84
CA ASP A 216 25.01 -11.80 4.84
C ASP A 216 24.86 -12.23 6.31
N ILE A 217 23.69 -12.01 6.91
CA ILE A 217 23.43 -12.38 8.29
C ILE A 217 23.20 -13.89 8.31
N ASP A 218 24.21 -14.64 8.76
CA ASP A 218 24.06 -16.08 9.00
C ASP A 218 22.96 -16.27 10.07
N PRO A 219 21.87 -17.02 9.79
CA PRO A 219 20.84 -17.26 10.79
C PRO A 219 21.37 -17.96 12.06
N ALA A 220 22.55 -18.59 12.01
CA ALA A 220 23.24 -19.12 13.18
C ALA A 220 23.86 -18.04 14.09
N SER A 221 24.07 -16.81 13.60
CA SER A 221 24.59 -15.69 14.39
C SER A 221 23.50 -14.91 15.14
N LEU A 222 22.23 -15.24 14.95
CA LEU A 222 21.10 -14.61 15.64
C LEU A 222 21.00 -15.00 17.12
N TRP A 223 21.67 -16.09 17.53
CA TRP A 223 21.70 -16.53 18.91
C TRP A 223 23.04 -16.19 19.54
N THR A 224 23.01 -15.24 20.47
CA THR A 224 24.19 -14.95 21.30
C THR A 224 24.32 -16.00 22.41
N TRP A 225 25.51 -16.14 22.99
CA TRP A 225 25.71 -17.05 24.13
C TRP A 225 24.85 -16.67 25.34
N GLU A 226 24.47 -15.40 25.44
CA GLU A 226 23.54 -14.88 26.44
C GLU A 226 22.12 -15.42 26.22
N ASP A 227 21.66 -15.52 24.96
CA ASP A 227 20.35 -16.08 24.61
C ASP A 227 20.26 -17.58 24.95
N TYR A 228 21.35 -18.31 24.74
CA TYR A 228 21.45 -19.73 25.13
C TYR A 228 21.42 -19.96 26.64
N LEU A 229 21.80 -18.96 27.45
CA LEU A 229 21.72 -19.02 28.91
C LEU A 229 20.38 -18.50 29.44
N LEU A 230 19.84 -17.44 28.84
CA LEU A 230 18.58 -16.82 29.24
C LEU A 230 17.37 -17.71 28.96
N PHE A 231 17.36 -18.43 27.83
CA PHE A 231 16.23 -19.26 27.46
C PHE A 231 15.98 -20.45 28.44
N PRO A 232 17.00 -21.25 28.83
CA PRO A 232 16.85 -22.26 29.87
C PRO A 232 16.52 -21.66 31.24
N ALA A 233 17.11 -20.52 31.60
CA ALA A 233 16.81 -19.85 32.87
C ALA A 233 15.36 -19.37 32.95
N ALA A 234 14.81 -18.83 31.85
CA ALA A 234 13.41 -18.44 31.75
C ALA A 234 12.47 -19.65 31.85
N LEU A 235 12.81 -20.78 31.22
CA LEU A 235 12.06 -22.03 31.34
C LEU A 235 12.04 -22.57 32.78
N LEU A 236 13.17 -22.50 33.49
CA LEU A 236 13.26 -22.91 34.90
C LEU A 236 12.44 -22.00 35.81
N LEU A 237 12.50 -20.68 35.60
CA LEU A 237 11.66 -19.71 36.31
C LEU A 237 10.17 -19.97 36.08
N PHE A 238 9.77 -20.20 34.83
CA PHE A 238 8.38 -20.50 34.49
C PHE A 238 7.92 -21.81 35.15
N GLY A 239 8.75 -22.86 35.13
CA GLY A 239 8.49 -24.12 35.82
C GLY A 239 8.34 -23.96 37.33
N PHE A 240 9.19 -23.12 37.96
CA PHE A 240 9.11 -22.80 39.38
C PHE A 240 7.79 -22.10 39.74
N PHE A 241 7.40 -21.07 38.97
CA PHE A 241 6.13 -20.38 39.19
C PHE A 241 4.92 -21.31 39.00
N TYR A 242 4.96 -22.18 37.99
CA TYR A 242 3.91 -23.17 37.78
C TYR A 242 3.80 -24.15 38.95
N GLY A 243 4.93 -24.63 39.48
CA GLY A 243 4.96 -25.48 40.67
C GLY A 243 4.38 -24.79 41.92
N MET A 244 4.72 -23.52 42.14
CA MET A 244 4.17 -22.73 43.25
C MET A 244 2.65 -22.57 43.14
N ILE A 245 2.14 -22.27 41.94
CA ILE A 245 0.69 -22.19 41.68
C ILE A 245 0.01 -23.53 41.97
N TYR A 246 0.63 -24.64 41.56
CA TYR A 246 0.11 -25.99 41.81
C TYR A 246 0.03 -26.32 43.31
N ILE A 247 1.05 -25.95 44.09
CA ILE A 247 1.06 -26.14 45.55
C ILE A 247 -0.04 -25.31 46.20
N VAL A 248 -0.17 -24.02 45.85
CA VAL A 248 -1.23 -23.14 46.37
C VAL A 248 -2.60 -23.72 46.04
N TYR A 249 -2.80 -24.20 44.81
CA TYR A 249 -4.04 -24.86 44.40
C TYR A 249 -4.35 -26.10 45.26
N ARG A 250 -3.35 -26.95 45.55
CA ARG A 250 -3.53 -28.14 46.41
C ARG A 250 -3.93 -27.76 47.83
N VAL A 251 -3.23 -26.79 48.43
CA VAL A 251 -3.53 -26.30 49.79
C VAL A 251 -4.93 -25.72 49.87
N LEU A 252 -5.33 -24.88 48.91
CA LEU A 252 -6.67 -24.30 48.86
C LEU A 252 -7.75 -25.37 48.67
N LYS A 253 -7.48 -26.41 47.86
CA LYS A 253 -8.41 -27.52 47.65
C LYS A 253 -8.63 -28.32 48.93
N GLU A 254 -7.57 -28.62 49.68
CA GLU A 254 -7.65 -29.34 50.96
C GLU A 254 -8.38 -28.50 52.01
N ALA A 255 -8.04 -27.22 52.16
CA ALA A 255 -8.73 -26.30 53.07
C ALA A 255 -10.23 -26.15 52.74
N PHE A 256 -10.58 -26.14 51.45
CA PHE A 256 -11.97 -26.08 51.01
C PHE A 256 -12.74 -27.38 51.33
N GLN A 257 -12.09 -28.54 51.23
CA GLN A 257 -12.69 -29.81 51.63
C GLN A 257 -12.95 -29.87 53.14
N GLU A 258 -11.99 -29.43 53.95
CA GLU A 258 -12.14 -29.36 55.41
C GLU A 258 -13.25 -28.39 55.84
N TYR A 259 -13.35 -27.24 55.17
CA TYR A 259 -14.45 -26.30 55.39
C TYR A 259 -15.82 -26.94 55.05
N LYS A 260 -15.89 -27.70 53.96
CA LYS A 260 -17.13 -28.37 53.53
C LYS A 260 -17.55 -29.45 54.53
N THR A 261 -16.64 -30.31 54.97
CA THR A 261 -16.94 -31.34 55.98
C THR A 261 -17.41 -30.73 57.29
N LYS A 262 -16.75 -29.66 57.76
CA LYS A 262 -17.15 -28.98 59.00
C LYS A 262 -18.52 -28.30 58.90
N LYS A 263 -18.88 -27.78 57.74
CA LYS A 263 -20.21 -27.21 57.48
C LYS A 263 -21.29 -28.29 57.46
N ASP A 264 -20.98 -29.44 56.86
CA ASP A 264 -21.90 -30.57 56.79
C ASP A 264 -22.15 -31.16 58.20
N ASP A 265 -21.11 -31.31 59.05
CA ASP A 265 -21.25 -31.77 60.45
C ASP A 265 -22.12 -30.83 61.31
N VAL A 266 -21.95 -29.51 61.15
CA VAL A 266 -22.79 -28.51 61.84
C VAL A 266 -24.26 -28.62 61.41
N SER A 267 -24.51 -28.86 60.11
CA SER A 267 -25.87 -29.00 59.59
C SER A 267 -26.57 -30.27 60.13
N VAL A 268 -25.86 -31.40 60.25
CA VAL A 268 -26.39 -32.65 60.81
C VAL A 268 -26.74 -32.47 62.30
N THR A 269 -25.85 -31.81 63.07
CA THR A 269 -26.07 -31.55 64.50
C THR A 269 -27.29 -30.64 64.74
N THR A 270 -27.49 -29.64 63.88
CA THR A 270 -28.64 -28.72 63.96
C THR A 270 -29.96 -29.43 63.63
N THR A 271 -29.92 -30.40 62.71
CA THR A 271 -31.11 -31.19 62.32
C THR A 271 -31.50 -32.19 63.42
N HIS A 272 -30.52 -32.76 64.12
CA HIS A 272 -30.77 -33.68 65.24
C HIS A 272 -31.43 -32.97 66.43
N ASN A 273 -30.93 -31.80 66.82
CA ASN A 273 -31.50 -31.01 67.90
C ASN A 273 -32.94 -30.56 67.60
N ARG A 274 -33.24 -30.21 66.33
CA ARG A 274 -34.60 -29.81 65.93
C ARG A 274 -35.61 -30.96 66.09
N ASN A 275 -35.22 -32.19 65.77
CA ASN A 275 -36.09 -33.36 65.91
C ASN A 275 -36.35 -33.73 67.39
N GLU A 276 -35.39 -33.48 68.29
CA GLU A 276 -35.61 -33.66 69.74
C GLU A 276 -36.58 -32.62 70.32
N TYR A 277 -36.56 -31.37 69.83
CA TYR A 277 -37.51 -30.35 70.27
C TYR A 277 -38.94 -30.60 69.74
N GLU A 278 -39.10 -31.14 68.54
CA GLU A 278 -40.43 -31.51 68.01
C GLU A 278 -41.03 -32.70 68.78
N ALA A 279 -40.21 -33.66 69.23
CA ALA A 279 -40.66 -34.79 70.06
C ALA A 279 -41.09 -34.41 71.49
N PHE A 280 -40.55 -33.31 72.04
CA PHE A 280 -40.95 -32.78 73.36
C PHE A 280 -42.19 -31.87 73.31
N SER A 281 -42.60 -31.41 72.12
CA SER A 281 -43.78 -30.55 71.94
C SER A 281 -45.09 -31.35 71.76
N GLU A 282 -45.02 -32.68 71.62
CA GLU A 282 -46.19 -33.56 71.42
C GLU A 282 -46.56 -34.39 72.68
N MET A 283 -45.95 -34.10 73.84
CA MET A 283 -46.37 -34.62 75.16
C MET A 283 -47.10 -33.53 75.96
#